data_AF-A0A3B0QA61-F1
#
_entry.id   AF-A0A3B0QA61-F1
#
_cell.length_a   1.000
_cell.length_b   1.000
_cell.length_c   1.000
_cell.angle_alpha   90.00
_cell.angle_beta   90.00
_cell.angle_gamma   90.00
#
_symmetry.space_group_name_H-M   'P 1'
#
loop_
_entity.id
_entity.type
_entity.pdbx_description
1 polymer ?
#
loop_
_entity_poly.entity_id
_entity_poly.type
_entity_poly.pdbx_seq_one_letter_code
_entity_poly.pdbx_strand_id
1 'polypeptide(L)'
;MEFKFIKPGKIMFSKDELIRFLDIDGKLTKDGKTNEPKLSKDELLKAYKFMVLSRRQDEYMTQLQRQGRMLTFAPNFGEEALQVASAMALQKDDW
;
A
#
# COMPACT_ATOMS: atom_id res chain seq x y z
N MET A 1 -8.40 36.81 -2.23
CA MET A 1 -7.70 35.51 -2.20
C MET A 1 -8.37 34.60 -3.22
N GLU A 2 -7.70 34.29 -4.33
CA GLU A 2 -8.18 33.25 -5.24
C GLU A 2 -7.88 31.89 -4.62
N PHE A 3 -8.90 31.17 -4.19
CA PHE A 3 -8.75 29.77 -3.85
C PHE A 3 -8.45 29.01 -5.15
N LYS A 4 -7.29 28.35 -5.24
CA LYS A 4 -6.96 27.42 -6.33
C LYS A 4 -7.85 26.19 -6.20
N PHE A 5 -9.08 26.26 -6.71
CA PHE A 5 -9.94 25.08 -6.81
C PHE A 5 -9.30 24.05 -7.75
N ILE A 6 -9.28 22.79 -7.34
CA ILE A 6 -8.91 21.67 -8.21
C ILE A 6 -9.97 21.61 -9.31
N LYS A 7 -9.54 21.71 -10.58
CA LYS A 7 -10.46 21.63 -11.72
C LYS A 7 -11.07 20.21 -11.78
N PRO A 8 -12.41 20.07 -11.87
CA PRO A 8 -13.04 18.78 -12.11
C PRO A 8 -12.42 18.12 -13.36
N GLY A 9 -12.00 16.86 -13.25
CA GLY A 9 -11.34 16.11 -14.33
C GLY A 9 -9.82 16.22 -14.39
N LYS A 10 -9.16 16.92 -13.45
CA LYS A 10 -7.70 17.06 -13.39
C LYS A 10 -7.02 16.26 -12.25
N ILE A 11 -7.76 15.36 -11.63
CA ILE A 11 -7.24 14.37 -10.68
C ILE A 11 -6.98 13.11 -11.50
N MET A 12 -5.85 12.45 -11.31
CA MET A 12 -5.38 11.25 -12.04
C MET A 12 -6.49 10.20 -12.26
N PHE A 13 -7.19 10.28 -13.40
CA PHE A 13 -8.23 9.32 -13.81
C PHE A 13 -7.91 8.63 -15.14
N SER A 14 -6.87 9.07 -15.87
CA SER A 14 -6.47 8.37 -17.07
C SER A 14 -5.76 7.08 -16.67
N LYS A 15 -6.26 5.94 -17.17
CA LYS A 15 -5.59 4.63 -16.99
C LYS A 15 -4.17 4.64 -17.54
N ASP A 16 -3.89 5.54 -18.51
CA ASP A 16 -2.59 5.68 -19.15
C ASP A 16 -1.56 6.40 -18.23
N GLU A 17 -2.01 7.04 -17.14
CA GLU A 17 -1.14 7.69 -16.15
C GLU A 17 -0.87 6.81 -14.92
N LEU A 18 -1.56 5.67 -14.79
CA LEU A 18 -1.43 4.78 -13.64
C LEU A 18 -0.31 3.75 -13.87
N ILE A 19 0.80 3.89 -13.15
CA ILE A 19 1.85 2.86 -13.14
C ILE A 19 1.32 1.62 -12.42
N ARG A 20 1.20 0.50 -13.15
CA ARG A 20 0.71 -0.76 -12.61
C ARG A 20 1.59 -1.92 -13.06
N PHE A 21 2.14 -2.65 -12.11
CA PHE A 21 3.03 -3.79 -12.37
C PHE A 21 2.27 -5.12 -12.50
N LEU A 22 1.23 -5.31 -11.70
CA LEU A 22 0.42 -6.54 -11.66
C LEU A 22 -1.04 -6.25 -12.00
N ASP A 23 -1.69 -7.17 -12.70
CA ASP A 23 -3.14 -7.19 -12.85
C ASP A 23 -3.84 -7.81 -11.62
N ILE A 24 -5.17 -7.89 -11.66
CA ILE A 24 -5.98 -8.41 -10.55
C ILE A 24 -5.79 -9.90 -10.29
N ASP A 25 -5.28 -10.64 -11.28
CA ASP A 25 -4.97 -12.07 -11.18
C ASP A 25 -3.52 -12.30 -10.73
N GLY A 26 -2.77 -11.22 -10.44
CA GLY A 26 -1.38 -11.27 -10.03
C GLY A 26 -0.39 -11.54 -11.18
N LYS A 27 -0.80 -11.33 -12.44
CA LYS A 27 0.11 -11.47 -13.60
C LYS A 27 0.74 -10.13 -13.94
N LEU A 28 1.99 -10.17 -14.43
CA LEU A 28 2.70 -8.97 -14.86
C LEU A 28 2.03 -8.32 -16.08
N THR A 29 1.76 -7.02 -15.97
CA THR A 29 1.32 -6.16 -17.07
C THR A 29 2.47 -5.87 -18.04
N LYS A 30 2.22 -5.11 -19.11
CA LYS A 30 3.27 -4.64 -20.02
C LYS A 30 4.31 -3.77 -19.29
N ASP A 31 3.84 -2.86 -18.44
CA ASP A 31 4.72 -1.97 -17.66
C ASP A 31 5.52 -2.75 -16.62
N GLY A 32 4.87 -3.75 -15.99
CA GLY A 32 5.50 -4.66 -15.04
C GLY A 32 6.63 -5.46 -15.65
N LYS A 33 6.44 -6.00 -16.86
CA LYS A 33 7.49 -6.73 -17.60
C LYS A 33 8.67 -5.83 -18.00
N THR A 34 8.40 -4.55 -18.28
CA THR A 34 9.44 -3.61 -18.74
C THR A 34 10.27 -3.09 -17.57
N ASN A 35 9.66 -2.94 -16.39
CA ASN A 35 10.28 -2.28 -15.23
C ASN A 35 10.44 -3.22 -14.02
N GLU A 36 10.37 -4.54 -14.20
CA GLU A 36 10.29 -5.50 -13.11
C GLU A 36 11.38 -5.26 -12.04
N PRO A 37 10.99 -5.01 -10.78
CA PRO A 37 11.96 -4.79 -9.72
C PRO A 37 12.73 -6.09 -9.45
N LYS A 38 14.04 -5.99 -9.28
CA LYS A 38 14.92 -7.13 -8.98
C LYS A 38 14.81 -7.53 -7.51
N LEU A 39 13.66 -8.08 -7.14
CA LEU A 39 13.41 -8.62 -5.81
C LEU A 39 13.59 -10.14 -5.83
N SER A 40 14.31 -10.66 -4.84
CA SER A 40 14.38 -12.09 -4.59
C SER A 40 13.03 -12.64 -4.12
N LYS A 41 12.83 -13.94 -4.30
CA LYS A 41 11.66 -14.65 -3.76
C LYS A 41 11.51 -14.46 -2.25
N ASP A 42 12.62 -14.40 -1.52
CA ASP A 42 12.60 -14.25 -0.06
C ASP A 42 12.18 -12.84 0.36
N GLU A 43 12.58 -11.80 -0.38
CA GLU A 43 12.10 -10.43 -0.17
C GLU A 43 10.61 -10.30 -0.44
N LEU A 44 10.12 -10.90 -1.53
CA LEU A 44 8.69 -10.93 -1.84
C LEU A 44 7.87 -11.66 -0.77
N LEU A 45 8.36 -12.82 -0.30
CA LEU A 45 7.73 -13.56 0.79
C LEU A 45 7.75 -12.77 2.11
N LYS A 46 8.83 -12.03 2.38
CA LYS A 46 8.94 -11.15 3.55
C LYS A 46 7.92 -10.02 3.47
N ALA A 47 7.78 -9.37 2.31
CA ALA A 47 6.77 -8.33 2.09
C ALA A 47 5.35 -8.87 2.34
N TYR A 48 5.04 -10.05 1.78
CA TYR A 48 3.74 -10.69 1.96
C TYR A 48 3.44 -11.02 3.43
N LYS A 49 4.43 -11.55 4.16
CA LYS A 49 4.29 -11.83 5.60
C LYS A 49 3.98 -10.57 6.40
N PHE A 50 4.64 -9.44 6.09
CA PHE A 50 4.34 -8.18 6.77
C PHE A 50 2.95 -7.64 6.45
N MET A 51 2.48 -7.73 5.20
CA MET A 51 1.11 -7.33 4.86
C MET A 51 0.07 -8.15 5.63
N VAL A 52 0.26 -9.47 5.72
CA VAL A 52 -0.62 -10.35 6.50
C VAL A 52 -0.57 -10.00 7.99
N LEU A 53 0.63 -9.78 8.55
CA LEU A 53 0.79 -9.42 9.95
C LEU A 53 0.10 -8.09 10.27
N SER A 54 0.28 -7.08 9.42
CA SER A 54 -0.39 -5.77 9.52
C SER A 54 -1.90 -5.94 9.60
N ARG A 55 -2.49 -6.67 8.66
CA ARG A 55 -3.94 -6.93 8.65
C ARG A 55 -4.42 -7.63 9.93
N ARG A 56 -3.67 -8.63 10.41
CA ARG A 56 -4.03 -9.36 11.64
C ARG A 56 -3.97 -8.47 12.87
N GLN A 57 -2.96 -7.61 12.95
CA GLN A 57 -2.86 -6.64 14.02
C GLN A 57 -4.07 -5.70 14.01
N ASP A 58 -4.43 -5.18 12.84
CA ASP A 58 -5.54 -4.25 12.69
C ASP A 58 -6.89 -4.89 12.99
N GLU A 59 -7.11 -6.15 12.60
CA GLU A 59 -8.28 -6.92 12.99
C GLU A 59 -8.41 -7.01 14.52
N TYR A 60 -7.32 -7.33 15.20
CA TYR A 60 -7.30 -7.47 16.67
C TYR A 60 -7.49 -6.13 17.38
N MET A 61 -6.77 -5.10 16.95
CA MET A 61 -6.84 -3.75 17.51
C MET A 61 -8.24 -3.16 17.31
N THR A 62 -8.85 -3.36 16.13
CA THR A 62 -10.24 -2.96 15.90
C THR A 62 -11.22 -3.64 16.85
N GLN A 63 -11.00 -4.92 17.21
CA GLN A 63 -11.82 -5.61 18.21
C GLN A 63 -11.65 -5.00 19.61
N LEU A 64 -10.42 -4.70 20.02
CA LEU A 64 -10.17 -4.03 21.31
C LEU A 64 -10.84 -2.66 21.39
N GLN A 65 -10.76 -1.88 20.30
CA GLN A 65 -11.44 -0.59 20.20
C GLN A 65 -12.94 -0.72 20.37
N ARG A 66 -13.57 -1.67 19.67
CA ARG A 66 -15.03 -1.91 19.74
C ARG A 66 -15.49 -2.40 21.11
N GLN A 67 -14.62 -3.06 21.86
CA GLN A 67 -14.88 -3.50 23.24
C GLN A 67 -14.62 -2.41 24.29
N GLY A 68 -14.17 -1.22 23.88
CA GLY A 68 -13.77 -0.16 24.81
C GLY A 68 -12.47 -0.46 25.59
N ARG A 69 -11.70 -1.48 25.15
CA ARG A 69 -10.43 -1.89 25.75
C ARG A 69 -9.23 -1.12 25.19
N MET A 70 -9.47 -0.31 24.16
CA MET A 70 -8.54 0.62 23.57
C MET A 70 -9.33 1.87 23.15
N LEU A 71 -8.66 3.03 23.17
CA LEU A 71 -9.23 4.29 22.68
C LEU A 71 -9.30 4.28 21.14
N THR A 72 -9.08 5.42 20.49
CA THR A 72 -9.15 5.52 19.03
C THR A 72 -8.05 4.69 18.36
N PHE A 73 -8.44 3.95 17.31
CA PHE A 73 -7.52 3.21 16.46
C PHE A 73 -7.92 3.37 15.00
N ALA A 74 -6.93 3.63 14.14
CA ALA A 74 -7.10 3.82 12.71
C ALA A 74 -6.48 2.62 11.96
N PRO A 75 -7.30 1.68 11.45
CA PRO A 75 -6.78 0.55 10.69
C PRO A 75 -6.35 0.96 9.27
N ASN A 76 -5.46 0.19 8.66
CA ASN A 76 -4.89 0.31 7.33
C ASN A 76 -5.42 -0.74 6.33
N PHE A 77 -6.64 -1.24 6.53
CA PHE A 77 -7.23 -2.24 5.66
C PHE A 77 -7.25 -1.80 4.19
N GLY A 78 -6.61 -2.57 3.30
CA GLY A 78 -6.48 -2.25 1.89
C GLY A 78 -5.27 -1.38 1.54
N GLU A 79 -4.53 -0.90 2.54
CA GLU A 79 -3.33 -0.08 2.40
C GLU A 79 -2.06 -0.79 2.92
N GLU A 80 -2.12 -2.10 3.18
CA GLU A 80 -1.01 -2.85 3.76
C GLU A 80 0.24 -2.82 2.85
N ALA A 81 0.02 -2.97 1.54
CA ALA A 81 1.08 -2.97 0.55
C ALA A 81 1.79 -1.60 0.47
N LEU A 82 1.05 -0.51 0.65
CA LEU A 82 1.59 0.85 0.61
C LEU A 82 2.65 1.02 1.71
N GLN A 83 2.30 0.68 2.95
CA GLN A 83 3.22 0.83 4.08
C GLN A 83 4.44 -0.09 3.97
N VAL A 84 4.21 -1.37 3.61
CA VAL A 84 5.30 -2.36 3.51
C VAL A 84 6.26 -2.01 2.38
N ALA A 85 5.76 -1.64 1.20
CA ALA A 85 6.61 -1.30 0.06
C ALA A 85 7.45 -0.05 0.33
N SER A 86 6.85 0.99 0.90
CA SER A 86 7.57 2.20 1.30
C SER A 86 8.69 1.87 2.29
N ALA A 87 8.40 1.11 3.34
CA ALA A 87 9.42 0.74 4.34
C ALA A 87 10.55 -0.13 3.76
N MET A 88 10.24 -1.03 2.82
CA MET A 88 11.25 -1.88 2.17
C MET A 88 12.14 -1.15 1.17
N ALA A 89 11.69 0.00 0.65
CA ALA A 89 12.48 0.84 -0.26
C ALA A 89 13.47 1.76 0.47
N LEU A 90 13.26 2.00 1.76
CA LEU A 90 14.09 2.86 2.60
C LEU A 90 15.35 2.13 3.10
N GLN A 91 16.42 2.90 3.33
CA GLN A 91 17.55 2.46 4.14
C GLN A 91 17.21 2.54 5.62
N LYS A 92 17.96 1.81 6.44
CA LYS A 92 17.72 1.74 7.89
C LYS A 92 17.77 3.11 8.58
N ASP A 93 18.58 4.02 8.05
CA ASP A 93 18.84 5.33 8.63
C ASP A 93 18.04 6.45 7.94
N ASP A 94 17.12 6.10 7.03
CA ASP A 94 16.18 7.04 6.43
C ASP A 94 15.01 7.28 7.41
N TRP A 95 14.85 8.55 7.84
CA TRP A 95 13.85 9.00 8.81
C TRP A 95 12.98 10.13 8.24
#